data_AF-A0A1W6DLD5-F1
#
_entry.id   AF-A0A1W6DLD5-F1
#
_cell.length_a   1.000
_cell.length_b   1.000
_cell.length_c   1.000
_cell.angle_alpha   90.00
_cell.angle_beta   90.00
_cell.angle_gamma   90.00
#
_symmetry.space_group_name_H-M   'P 1'
#
loop_
_entity.id
_entity.type
_entity.pdbx_description
1 polymer ?
#
loop_
_entity_poly.entity_id
_entity_poly.type
_entity_poly.pdbx_seq_one_letter_code
_entity_poly.pdbx_strand_id
1 'polypeptide(L)'
;MSGHDGHHDTDAAGPVLVAPVLVRDYRRLLRLFPYTYRRAHEAEMLGHLVDGARPGQSRPTRAERWDLLRAAAREWLLAPLGPSPRQRRAGTGLLLVVLPAVLVVMAARVLAFAAAIVGAVLGPSGHAPLLTTVPTASMWTLWLAAVALTLAGAQRVGLAAAVLAAVAGVGGLAVSLGAGSSYAAYLDAPWVAAVSVYAGVLAARRACRVGPEPWTLRAATLGAMALAVGGFAAATAADAASFGVPWWSGVALSPWTPPALAAPVVLLLGVALLWRRTRPAVPVLGGLALAGVLSRSTFFWSGTVNVQTADLGNVLGLLALAAAAMLVLTWVVNRLDELAEVRAAHRSQLAAAGGMPGRGGPRPGAPTAV
;
A
#
# COMPACT_ATOMS: atom_id res chain seq x y z
N MET A 1 -47.45 58.07 -23.82
CA MET A 1 -46.72 57.07 -24.63
C MET A 1 -45.35 57.62 -24.90
N SER A 2 -44.33 57.03 -24.28
CA SER A 2 -42.92 56.93 -24.70
C SER A 2 -42.17 56.35 -23.52
N GLY A 3 -42.10 55.01 -23.51
CA GLY A 3 -41.45 54.22 -22.48
C GLY A 3 -39.94 54.40 -22.55
N HIS A 4 -39.35 54.69 -21.40
CA HIS A 4 -37.91 54.60 -21.20
C HIS A 4 -37.67 53.24 -20.56
N ASP A 5 -37.52 52.21 -21.40
CA ASP A 5 -37.07 50.89 -20.98
C ASP A 5 -35.62 51.00 -20.52
N GLY A 6 -35.45 51.25 -19.23
CA GLY A 6 -34.18 51.07 -18.54
C GLY A 6 -33.80 49.60 -18.63
N HIS A 7 -32.91 49.29 -19.57
CA HIS A 7 -32.16 48.06 -19.60
C HIS A 7 -31.38 47.96 -18.28
N HIS A 8 -31.91 47.18 -17.34
CA HIS A 8 -31.14 46.74 -16.18
C HIS A 8 -30.08 45.77 -16.70
N ASP A 9 -28.90 46.31 -17.03
CA ASP A 9 -27.66 45.55 -17.06
C ASP A 9 -27.46 44.90 -15.69
N THR A 10 -27.84 43.64 -15.56
CA THR A 10 -27.48 42.75 -14.46
C THR A 10 -26.07 42.19 -14.63
N ASP A 11 -25.14 43.03 -15.12
CA ASP A 11 -23.70 42.73 -15.20
C ASP A 11 -22.93 43.19 -13.95
N ALA A 12 -23.62 43.35 -12.81
CA ALA A 12 -22.99 43.53 -11.52
C ALA A 12 -22.64 42.19 -10.85
N ALA A 13 -21.99 41.28 -11.58
CA ALA A 13 -21.12 40.29 -10.97
C ALA A 13 -19.83 41.00 -10.51
N GLY A 14 -19.96 41.84 -9.47
CA GLY A 14 -18.82 42.51 -8.85
C GLY A 14 -17.75 41.46 -8.50
N PRO A 15 -16.44 41.80 -8.59
CA PRO A 15 -15.38 40.87 -8.27
C PRO A 15 -15.65 40.31 -6.88
N VAL A 16 -15.85 38.99 -6.78
CA VAL A 16 -16.04 38.31 -5.51
C VAL A 16 -14.79 38.63 -4.68
N LEU A 17 -14.93 39.57 -3.75
CA LEU A 17 -13.86 40.02 -2.88
C LEU A 17 -13.60 38.91 -1.86
N VAL A 18 -12.79 37.92 -2.26
CA VAL A 18 -12.38 36.82 -1.40
C VAL A 18 -11.41 37.37 -0.36
N ALA A 19 -11.72 37.18 0.91
CA ALA A 19 -10.85 37.63 1.99
C ALA A 19 -9.47 36.94 1.88
N PRO A 20 -8.34 37.68 1.91
CA PRO A 20 -6.99 37.10 1.79
C PRO A 20 -6.67 36.12 2.92
N VAL A 21 -7.32 36.28 4.07
CA VAL A 21 -7.23 35.36 5.23
C VAL A 21 -7.81 33.99 4.89
N LEU A 22 -8.92 33.92 4.16
CA LEU A 22 -9.55 32.67 3.76
C LEU A 22 -8.62 31.85 2.84
N VAL A 23 -8.01 32.50 1.85
CA VAL A 23 -7.02 31.88 0.94
C VAL A 23 -5.83 31.32 1.71
N ARG A 24 -5.33 32.06 2.71
CA ARG A 24 -4.23 31.61 3.58
C ARG A 24 -4.62 30.38 4.40
N ASP A 25 -5.82 30.37 4.96
CA ASP A 25 -6.33 29.23 5.73
C ASP A 25 -6.53 27.99 4.86
N TYR A 26 -7.08 28.13 3.65
CA TYR A 26 -7.17 27.03 2.69
C TYR A 26 -5.79 26.49 2.31
N ARG A 27 -4.82 27.36 1.98
CA ARG A 27 -3.44 26.92 1.73
C ARG A 27 -2.84 26.16 2.91
N ARG A 28 -3.12 26.58 4.15
CA ARG A 28 -2.66 25.87 5.35
C ARG A 28 -3.28 24.48 5.45
N LEU A 29 -4.56 24.31 5.12
CA LEU A 29 -5.21 23.01 5.07
C LEU A 29 -4.68 22.13 3.94
N LEU A 30 -4.41 22.70 2.76
CA LEU A 30 -3.83 21.97 1.62
C LEU A 30 -2.41 21.45 1.90
N ARG A 31 -1.69 22.02 2.89
CA ARG A 31 -0.39 21.47 3.34
C ARG A 31 -0.49 20.06 3.94
N LEU A 32 -1.69 19.63 4.37
CA LEU A 32 -1.93 18.29 4.88
C LEU A 32 -1.83 17.21 3.79
N PHE A 33 -2.02 17.59 2.52
CA PHE A 33 -1.89 16.65 1.41
C PHE A 33 -0.43 16.26 1.15
N PRO A 34 -0.16 15.03 0.66
CA PRO A 34 1.18 14.61 0.24
C PRO A 34 1.80 15.61 -0.73
N TYR A 35 3.12 15.82 -0.60
CA TYR A 35 3.84 16.85 -1.37
C TYR A 35 3.63 16.72 -2.90
N THR A 36 3.73 15.50 -3.43
CA THR A 36 3.57 15.23 -4.87
C THR A 36 2.16 15.54 -5.35
N TYR A 37 1.15 15.18 -4.57
CA TYR A 37 -0.25 15.47 -4.88
C TYR A 37 -0.52 16.98 -4.86
N ARG A 38 -0.05 17.66 -3.80
CA ARG A 38 -0.17 19.11 -3.64
C ARG A 38 0.49 19.84 -4.81
N ARG A 39 1.71 19.47 -5.19
CA ARG A 39 2.43 20.09 -6.32
C ARG A 39 1.64 20.05 -7.63
N ALA A 40 0.86 18.99 -7.86
CA ALA A 40 0.09 18.81 -9.09
C ALA A 40 -1.30 19.48 -9.05
N HIS A 41 -1.99 19.47 -7.90
CA HIS A 41 -3.41 19.84 -7.82
C HIS A 41 -3.72 21.03 -6.90
N GLU A 42 -2.71 21.63 -6.21
CA GLU A 42 -2.96 22.71 -5.24
C GLU A 42 -3.68 23.91 -5.87
N ALA A 43 -3.27 24.32 -7.07
CA ALA A 43 -3.88 25.46 -7.76
C ALA A 43 -5.35 25.20 -8.13
N GLU A 44 -5.64 24.02 -8.67
CA GLU A 44 -6.99 23.59 -9.03
C GLU A 44 -7.89 23.46 -7.79
N MET A 45 -7.40 22.79 -6.74
CA MET A 45 -8.13 22.65 -5.48
C MET A 45 -8.38 23.99 -4.80
N LEU A 46 -7.39 24.88 -4.79
CA LEU A 46 -7.55 26.20 -4.22
C LEU A 46 -8.55 27.03 -5.02
N GLY A 47 -8.51 26.93 -6.36
CA GLY A 47 -9.52 27.55 -7.24
C GLY A 47 -10.92 27.10 -6.87
N HIS A 48 -11.18 25.79 -6.85
CA HIS A 48 -12.50 25.25 -6.49
C HIS A 48 -12.97 25.64 -5.08
N LEU A 49 -12.07 25.69 -4.10
CA LEU A 49 -12.41 26.10 -2.73
C LEU A 49 -12.73 27.60 -2.62
N VAL A 50 -12.07 28.42 -3.42
CA VAL A 50 -12.28 29.86 -3.47
C VAL A 50 -13.56 30.18 -4.25
N ASP A 51 -13.79 29.52 -5.38
CA ASP A 51 -14.99 29.67 -6.21
C ASP A 51 -16.25 29.20 -5.48
N GLY A 52 -16.13 28.17 -4.63
CA GLY A 52 -17.22 27.66 -3.80
C GLY A 52 -17.45 28.43 -2.49
N ALA A 53 -16.63 29.44 -2.18
CA ALA A 53 -16.75 30.19 -0.94
C ALA A 53 -17.97 31.13 -0.95
N ARG A 54 -18.67 31.24 0.19
CA ARG A 54 -19.81 32.17 0.30
C ARG A 54 -19.31 33.62 0.27
N PRO A 55 -20.06 34.56 -0.33
CA PRO A 55 -19.73 35.99 -0.25
C PRO A 55 -19.56 36.44 1.21
N GLY A 56 -18.44 37.12 1.51
CA GLY A 56 -18.12 37.57 2.88
C GLY A 56 -17.52 36.49 3.80
N GLN A 57 -17.26 35.28 3.32
CA GLN A 57 -16.62 34.24 4.13
C GLN A 57 -15.16 34.61 4.44
N SER A 58 -14.83 34.67 5.73
CA SER A 58 -13.48 35.00 6.21
C SER A 58 -12.69 33.79 6.71
N ARG A 59 -13.37 32.67 7.00
CA ARG A 59 -12.77 31.43 7.52
C ARG A 59 -13.39 30.18 6.89
N PRO A 60 -12.62 29.08 6.75
CA PRO A 60 -13.17 27.80 6.30
C PRO A 60 -14.19 27.26 7.30
N THR A 61 -15.32 26.75 6.78
CA THR A 61 -16.35 26.12 7.61
C THR A 61 -15.85 24.80 8.22
N ARG A 62 -16.51 24.33 9.30
CA ARG A 62 -16.14 23.05 9.93
C ARG A 62 -16.31 21.88 8.97
N ALA A 63 -17.33 21.92 8.12
CA ALA A 63 -17.59 20.91 7.11
C ALA A 63 -16.45 20.84 6.07
N GLU A 64 -16.02 21.99 5.53
CA GLU A 64 -14.88 22.08 4.61
C GLU A 64 -13.59 21.54 5.23
N ARG A 65 -13.29 21.92 6.49
CA ARG A 65 -12.11 21.42 7.20
C ARG A 65 -12.13 19.91 7.34
N TRP A 66 -13.28 19.36 7.73
CA TRP A 66 -13.43 17.93 7.92
C TRP A 66 -13.34 17.16 6.59
N ASP A 67 -13.91 17.72 5.53
CA ASP A 67 -13.83 17.11 4.21
C ASP A 67 -12.40 17.13 3.65
N LEU A 68 -11.67 18.25 3.83
CA LEU A 68 -10.25 18.34 3.46
C LEU A 68 -9.36 17.42 4.28
N LEU A 69 -9.62 17.28 5.59
CA LEU A 69 -8.91 16.32 6.45
C LEU A 69 -9.15 14.89 5.98
N ARG A 70 -10.41 14.54 5.70
CA ARG A 70 -10.78 13.20 5.20
C ARG A 70 -10.15 12.94 3.82
N ALA A 71 -10.17 13.92 2.93
CA ALA A 71 -9.56 13.83 1.62
C ALA A 71 -8.03 13.68 1.71
N ALA A 72 -7.36 14.45 2.57
CA ALA A 72 -5.93 14.35 2.82
C ALA A 72 -5.55 12.99 3.41
N ALA A 73 -6.32 12.49 4.39
CA ALA A 73 -6.10 11.17 4.99
C ALA A 73 -6.25 10.05 3.94
N ARG A 74 -7.29 10.11 3.10
CA ARG A 74 -7.49 9.17 2.00
C ARG A 74 -6.32 9.20 1.02
N GLU A 75 -5.80 10.39 0.70
CA GLU A 75 -4.69 10.53 -0.22
C GLU A 75 -3.37 10.03 0.37
N TRP A 76 -3.13 10.22 1.68
CA TRP A 76 -2.01 9.61 2.39
C TRP A 76 -2.06 8.08 2.39
N LEU A 77 -3.24 7.48 2.51
CA LEU A 77 -3.41 6.02 2.40
C LEU A 77 -3.07 5.49 1.00
N LEU A 78 -3.25 6.31 -0.04
CA LEU A 78 -2.96 5.95 -1.43
C LEU A 78 -1.55 6.37 -1.89
N ALA A 79 -0.89 7.27 -1.16
CA ALA A 79 0.43 7.80 -1.51
C ALA A 79 1.48 6.70 -1.72
N PRO A 80 1.55 5.62 -0.92
CA PRO A 80 2.51 4.53 -1.15
C PRO A 80 2.30 3.77 -2.47
N LEU A 81 1.10 3.84 -3.05
CA LEU A 81 0.74 3.18 -4.32
C LEU A 81 1.03 4.04 -5.56
N GLY A 82 1.51 5.27 -5.35
CA GLY A 82 1.94 6.20 -6.38
C GLY A 82 1.00 7.39 -6.61
N PRO A 83 1.52 8.47 -7.22
CA PRO A 83 0.79 9.72 -7.39
C PRO A 83 -0.30 9.66 -8.48
N SER A 84 -0.13 8.84 -9.53
CA SER A 84 -1.10 8.77 -10.63
C SER A 84 -2.05 7.57 -10.55
N PRO A 85 -3.28 7.68 -11.08
CA PRO A 85 -4.20 6.54 -11.17
C PRO A 85 -3.62 5.34 -11.93
N ARG A 86 -2.77 5.60 -12.95
CA ARG A 86 -2.11 4.53 -13.72
C ARG A 86 -1.08 3.78 -12.88
N GLN A 87 -0.24 4.48 -12.11
CA GLN A 87 0.71 3.85 -11.18
C GLN A 87 -0.02 3.08 -10.08
N ARG A 88 -1.10 3.63 -9.52
CA ARG A 88 -1.94 2.93 -8.52
C ARG A 88 -2.50 1.64 -9.08
N ARG A 89 -2.98 1.64 -10.33
CA ARG A 89 -3.47 0.43 -11.01
C ARG A 89 -2.38 -0.62 -11.20
N ALA A 90 -1.19 -0.21 -11.63
CA ALA A 90 -0.06 -1.13 -11.80
C ALA A 90 0.43 -1.70 -10.46
N GLY A 91 0.59 -0.84 -9.45
CA GLY A 91 1.02 -1.23 -8.10
C GLY A 91 0.02 -2.16 -7.42
N THR A 92 -1.27 -1.82 -7.42
CA THR A 92 -2.32 -2.68 -6.84
C THR A 92 -2.45 -4.02 -7.58
N GLY A 93 -2.29 -4.04 -8.91
CA GLY A 93 -2.25 -5.28 -9.69
C GLY A 93 -1.14 -6.21 -9.25
N LEU A 94 0.09 -5.70 -9.12
CA LEU A 94 1.24 -6.50 -8.65
C LEU A 94 1.04 -6.96 -7.19
N LEU A 95 0.59 -6.07 -6.31
CA LEU A 95 0.37 -6.40 -4.90
C LEU A 95 -0.69 -7.49 -4.71
N LEU A 96 -1.68 -7.59 -5.60
CA LEU A 96 -2.69 -8.66 -5.58
C LEU A 96 -2.19 -10.01 -6.08
N VAL A 97 -0.98 -10.07 -6.64
CA VAL A 97 -0.28 -11.33 -6.93
C VAL A 97 0.71 -11.65 -5.80
N VAL A 98 1.52 -10.67 -5.42
CA VAL A 98 2.63 -10.87 -4.48
C VAL A 98 2.13 -11.08 -3.04
N LEU A 99 1.16 -10.29 -2.56
CA LEU A 99 0.67 -10.43 -1.19
C LEU A 99 0.03 -11.81 -0.98
N PRO A 100 -0.86 -12.32 -1.84
CA PRO A 100 -1.37 -13.68 -1.67
C PRO A 100 -0.31 -14.78 -1.75
N ALA A 101 0.66 -14.65 -2.65
CA ALA A 101 1.76 -15.61 -2.74
C ALA A 101 2.60 -15.67 -1.46
N VAL A 102 2.85 -14.54 -0.81
CA VAL A 102 3.60 -14.51 0.46
C VAL A 102 2.74 -14.98 1.63
N LEU A 103 1.49 -14.52 1.70
CA LEU A 103 0.59 -14.79 2.82
C LEU A 103 0.10 -16.24 2.87
N VAL A 104 -0.06 -16.90 1.72
CA VAL A 104 -0.59 -18.27 1.66
C VAL A 104 0.31 -19.28 2.39
N VAL A 105 1.63 -19.06 2.40
CA VAL A 105 2.57 -19.94 3.12
C VAL A 105 2.31 -19.89 4.62
N MET A 106 2.15 -18.68 5.18
CA MET A 106 1.85 -18.52 6.59
C MET A 106 0.43 -19.01 6.93
N ALA A 107 -0.55 -18.73 6.07
CA ALA A 107 -1.91 -19.24 6.22
C ALA A 107 -1.94 -20.77 6.28
N ALA A 108 -1.30 -21.44 5.31
CA ALA A 108 -1.23 -22.90 5.26
C ALA A 108 -0.59 -23.47 6.52
N ARG A 109 0.52 -22.88 6.98
CA ARG A 109 1.22 -23.32 8.19
C ARG A 109 0.38 -23.17 9.45
N VAL A 110 -0.22 -21.99 9.68
CA VAL A 110 -1.02 -21.72 10.88
C VAL A 110 -2.27 -22.60 10.91
N LEU A 111 -2.92 -22.80 9.76
CA LEU A 111 -4.11 -23.65 9.68
C LEU A 111 -3.78 -25.14 9.82
N ALA A 112 -2.66 -25.61 9.25
CA ALA A 112 -2.18 -26.97 9.48
C ALA A 112 -1.86 -27.23 10.95
N PHE A 113 -1.22 -26.26 11.61
CA PHE A 113 -0.95 -26.33 13.06
C PHE A 113 -2.23 -26.35 13.89
N ALA A 114 -3.18 -25.45 13.57
CA ALA A 114 -4.47 -25.41 14.24
C ALA A 114 -5.23 -26.74 14.06
N ALA A 115 -5.23 -27.31 12.85
CA ALA A 115 -5.84 -28.61 12.58
C ALA A 115 -5.15 -29.75 13.33
N ALA A 116 -3.82 -29.74 13.42
CA ALA A 116 -3.06 -30.74 14.18
C ALA A 116 -3.35 -30.66 15.68
N ILE A 117 -3.42 -29.46 16.28
CA ILE A 117 -3.82 -29.28 17.69
C ILE A 117 -5.24 -29.80 17.91
N VAL A 118 -6.17 -29.42 17.05
CA VAL A 118 -7.57 -29.89 17.13
C VAL A 118 -7.61 -31.41 17.10
N GLY A 119 -6.92 -32.05 16.15
CA GLY A 119 -6.85 -33.51 16.06
C GLY A 119 -6.22 -34.17 17.29
N ALA A 120 -5.14 -33.59 17.82
CA ALA A 120 -4.41 -34.12 18.98
C ALA A 120 -5.17 -33.96 20.30
N VAL A 121 -5.87 -32.83 20.51
CA VAL A 121 -6.56 -32.50 21.76
C VAL A 121 -7.96 -33.13 21.82
N LEU A 122 -8.62 -33.31 20.67
CA LEU A 122 -10.05 -33.66 20.63
C LEU A 122 -10.36 -35.12 20.33
N GLY A 123 -9.42 -35.88 19.78
CA GLY A 123 -9.79 -37.12 19.10
C GLY A 123 -10.88 -36.87 18.03
N PRO A 124 -11.55 -37.92 17.51
CA PRO A 124 -12.51 -37.77 16.42
C PRO A 124 -13.78 -36.95 16.73
N SER A 125 -14.08 -36.66 18.00
CA SER A 125 -15.43 -36.25 18.44
C SER A 125 -15.49 -35.03 19.37
N GLY A 126 -14.37 -34.44 19.76
CA GLY A 126 -14.36 -33.27 20.65
C GLY A 126 -14.51 -31.92 19.91
N HIS A 127 -14.95 -30.88 20.63
CA HIS A 127 -15.06 -29.50 20.15
C HIS A 127 -14.22 -28.57 21.07
N ALA A 128 -12.96 -28.30 20.72
CA ALA A 128 -12.13 -27.35 21.46
C ALA A 128 -12.32 -25.96 20.86
N PRO A 129 -12.32 -24.90 21.68
CA PRO A 129 -12.37 -23.54 21.17
C PRO A 129 -11.04 -23.19 20.50
N LEU A 130 -10.94 -23.42 19.19
CA LEU A 130 -9.81 -23.06 18.29
C LEU A 130 -9.27 -21.62 18.51
N LEU A 131 -10.14 -20.71 18.94
CA LEU A 131 -9.82 -19.31 19.18
C LEU A 131 -8.90 -19.08 20.38
N THR A 132 -8.86 -19.97 21.36
CA THR A 132 -8.00 -19.81 22.54
C THR A 132 -6.59 -20.35 22.31
N THR A 133 -6.43 -21.35 21.44
CA THR A 133 -5.15 -22.01 21.19
C THR A 133 -4.36 -21.37 20.05
N VAL A 134 -5.05 -20.91 18.99
CA VAL A 134 -4.41 -20.24 17.84
C VAL A 134 -5.21 -18.98 17.48
N PRO A 135 -5.01 -17.86 18.19
CA PRO A 135 -5.83 -16.64 18.04
C PRO A 135 -5.90 -16.11 16.61
N THR A 136 -4.85 -16.30 15.81
CA THR A 136 -4.77 -15.83 14.42
C THR A 136 -5.37 -16.80 13.39
N ALA A 137 -5.84 -18.00 13.78
CA ALA A 137 -6.44 -18.95 12.84
C ALA A 137 -7.68 -18.38 12.14
N SER A 138 -8.52 -17.62 12.86
CA SER A 138 -9.71 -16.96 12.32
C SER A 138 -9.36 -15.88 11.29
N MET A 139 -8.27 -15.13 11.50
CA MET A 139 -7.75 -14.19 10.50
C MET A 139 -7.39 -14.93 9.21
N TRP A 140 -6.67 -16.05 9.29
CA TRP A 140 -6.22 -16.78 8.11
C TRP A 140 -7.37 -17.44 7.34
N THR A 141 -8.38 -17.99 8.01
CA THR A 141 -9.57 -18.54 7.34
C THR A 141 -10.36 -17.45 6.64
N LEU A 142 -10.60 -16.31 7.30
CA LEU A 142 -11.29 -15.15 6.69
C LEU A 142 -10.49 -14.57 5.53
N TRP A 143 -9.16 -14.54 5.63
CA TRP A 143 -8.30 -14.08 4.56
C TRP A 143 -8.33 -15.01 3.34
N LEU A 144 -8.29 -16.33 3.53
CA LEU A 144 -8.46 -17.29 2.42
C LEU A 144 -9.83 -17.15 1.76
N ALA A 145 -10.90 -17.01 2.55
CA ALA A 145 -12.23 -16.73 2.03
C ALA A 145 -12.25 -15.41 1.23
N ALA A 146 -11.56 -14.37 1.71
CA ALA A 146 -11.43 -13.11 0.98
C ALA A 146 -10.75 -13.29 -0.38
N VAL A 147 -9.65 -14.04 -0.45
CA VAL A 147 -8.95 -14.36 -1.71
C VAL A 147 -9.84 -15.18 -2.64
N ALA A 148 -10.53 -16.21 -2.14
CA ALA A 148 -11.45 -17.01 -2.96
C ALA A 148 -12.59 -16.16 -3.55
N LEU A 149 -13.19 -15.29 -2.73
CA LEU A 149 -14.25 -14.38 -3.15
C LEU A 149 -13.78 -13.33 -4.16
N THR A 150 -12.57 -12.78 -4.01
CA THR A 150 -12.01 -11.84 -5.01
C THR A 150 -11.76 -12.53 -6.34
N LEU A 151 -11.17 -13.74 -6.33
CA LEU A 151 -10.94 -14.56 -7.52
C LEU A 151 -12.25 -14.99 -8.20
N ALA A 152 -13.30 -15.26 -7.43
CA ALA A 152 -14.65 -15.53 -7.95
C ALA A 152 -15.34 -14.28 -8.53
N GLY A 153 -14.76 -13.08 -8.38
CA GLY A 153 -15.33 -11.82 -8.86
C GLY A 153 -16.27 -11.12 -7.87
N ALA A 154 -16.49 -11.68 -6.67
CA ALA A 154 -17.30 -11.10 -5.61
C ALA A 154 -16.53 -10.02 -4.82
N GLN A 155 -15.98 -9.02 -5.52
CA GLN A 155 -15.02 -8.05 -4.99
C GLN A 155 -15.50 -7.29 -3.74
N ARG A 156 -16.81 -6.99 -3.63
CA ARG A 156 -17.37 -6.30 -2.44
C ARG A 156 -17.34 -7.20 -1.21
N VAL A 157 -17.72 -8.47 -1.37
CA VAL A 157 -17.75 -9.46 -0.29
C VAL A 157 -16.33 -9.86 0.08
N GLY A 158 -15.45 -10.04 -0.92
CA GLY A 158 -14.03 -10.28 -0.71
C GLY A 158 -13.34 -9.16 0.08
N LEU A 159 -13.63 -7.89 -0.23
CA LEU A 159 -13.13 -6.76 0.57
C LEU A 159 -13.66 -6.81 2.01
N ALA A 160 -14.96 -7.07 2.21
CA ALA A 160 -15.53 -7.18 3.55
C ALA A 160 -14.87 -8.30 4.36
N ALA A 161 -14.67 -9.47 3.75
CA ALA A 161 -13.95 -10.59 4.34
C ALA A 161 -12.49 -10.25 4.67
N ALA A 162 -11.78 -9.51 3.80
CA ALA A 162 -10.42 -9.06 4.06
C ALA A 162 -10.33 -8.07 5.24
N VAL A 163 -11.30 -7.15 5.35
CA VAL A 163 -11.41 -6.23 6.49
C VAL A 163 -11.70 -7.01 7.78
N LEU A 164 -12.62 -7.97 7.74
CA LEU A 164 -12.90 -8.84 8.89
C LEU A 164 -11.68 -9.66 9.29
N ALA A 165 -10.91 -10.16 8.31
CA ALA A 165 -9.65 -10.85 8.57
C ALA A 165 -8.65 -9.93 9.29
N ALA A 166 -8.47 -8.70 8.82
CA ALA A 166 -7.58 -7.72 9.46
C ALA A 166 -8.02 -7.40 10.89
N VAL A 167 -9.33 -7.19 11.13
CA VAL A 167 -9.90 -6.98 12.46
C VAL A 167 -9.67 -8.19 13.37
N ALA A 168 -9.91 -9.41 12.86
CA ALA A 168 -9.63 -10.64 13.58
C ALA A 168 -8.13 -10.78 13.93
N GLY A 169 -7.24 -10.37 13.02
CA GLY A 169 -5.79 -10.34 13.28
C GLY A 169 -5.42 -9.39 14.40
N VAL A 170 -5.95 -8.16 14.40
CA VAL A 170 -5.73 -7.18 15.49
C VAL A 170 -6.29 -7.70 16.81
N GLY A 171 -7.49 -8.30 16.79
CA GLY A 171 -8.07 -8.97 17.95
C GLY A 171 -7.18 -10.11 18.47
N GLY A 172 -6.61 -10.91 17.57
CA GLY A 172 -5.66 -11.96 17.89
C GLY A 172 -4.41 -11.41 18.60
N LEU A 173 -3.83 -10.31 18.12
CA LEU A 173 -2.71 -9.64 18.79
C LEU A 173 -3.10 -9.16 20.20
N ALA A 174 -4.27 -8.54 20.36
CA ALA A 174 -4.75 -8.07 21.64
C ALA A 174 -4.96 -9.22 22.64
N VAL A 175 -5.51 -10.35 22.18
CA VAL A 175 -5.66 -11.57 22.98
C VAL A 175 -4.29 -12.13 23.38
N SER A 176 -3.33 -12.21 22.44
CA SER A 176 -1.96 -12.67 22.74
C SER A 176 -1.27 -11.77 23.78
N LEU A 177 -1.41 -10.46 23.66
CA LEU A 177 -0.88 -9.50 24.65
C LEU A 177 -1.57 -9.63 26.01
N GLY A 178 -2.90 -9.73 26.03
CA GLY A 178 -3.68 -9.92 27.27
C GLY A 178 -3.37 -11.23 27.98
N ALA A 179 -2.98 -12.27 27.23
CA ALA A 179 -2.52 -13.54 27.77
C ALA A 179 -1.03 -13.55 28.18
N GLY A 180 -0.33 -12.40 28.10
CA GLY A 180 1.10 -12.29 28.42
C GLY A 180 2.04 -12.87 27.35
N SER A 181 1.52 -13.27 26.19
CA SER A 181 2.29 -13.82 25.07
C SER A 181 2.71 -12.72 24.08
N SER A 182 3.40 -11.70 24.60
CA SER A 182 3.85 -10.58 23.79
C SER A 182 4.84 -10.98 22.70
N TYR A 183 5.60 -12.07 22.92
CA TYR A 183 6.52 -12.60 21.90
C TYR A 183 5.75 -13.10 20.67
N ALA A 184 4.65 -13.84 20.87
CA ALA A 184 3.79 -14.27 19.77
C ALA A 184 3.17 -13.06 19.05
N ALA A 185 2.68 -12.06 19.81
CA ALA A 185 2.12 -10.84 19.24
C ALA A 185 3.15 -10.05 18.40
N TYR A 186 4.37 -9.89 18.90
CA TYR A 186 5.47 -9.22 18.19
C TYR A 186 5.81 -9.92 16.87
N LEU A 187 5.86 -11.24 16.92
CA LEU A 187 6.15 -12.08 15.78
C LEU A 187 5.00 -12.11 14.75
N ASP A 188 3.74 -11.99 15.20
CA ASP A 188 2.53 -12.00 14.34
C ASP A 188 2.20 -10.63 13.73
N ALA A 189 2.68 -9.54 14.35
CA ALA A 189 2.38 -8.18 13.92
C ALA A 189 2.66 -7.89 12.43
N PRO A 190 3.77 -8.35 11.81
CA PRO A 190 3.99 -8.17 10.38
C PRO A 190 2.93 -8.84 9.50
N TRP A 191 2.41 -10.00 9.91
CA TRP A 191 1.38 -10.72 9.16
C TRP A 191 0.03 -10.03 9.23
N VAL A 192 -0.34 -9.54 10.42
CA VAL A 192 -1.55 -8.72 10.61
C VAL A 192 -1.45 -7.42 9.80
N ALA A 193 -0.27 -6.79 9.78
CA ALA A 193 -0.01 -5.63 8.94
C ALA A 193 -0.15 -5.97 7.43
N ALA A 194 0.37 -7.10 6.98
CA ALA A 194 0.27 -7.54 5.59
C ALA A 194 -1.18 -7.85 5.17
N VAL A 195 -1.99 -8.48 6.02
CA VAL A 195 -3.43 -8.69 5.79
C VAL A 195 -4.18 -7.37 5.74
N SER A 196 -3.84 -6.42 6.62
CA SER A 196 -4.41 -5.06 6.62
C SER A 196 -4.07 -4.29 5.34
N VAL A 197 -2.82 -4.40 4.88
CA VAL A 197 -2.36 -3.85 3.59
C VAL A 197 -3.13 -4.49 2.44
N TYR A 198 -3.34 -5.81 2.45
CA TYR A 198 -4.12 -6.50 1.42
C TYR A 198 -5.56 -5.96 1.33
N ALA A 199 -6.25 -5.76 2.47
CA ALA A 199 -7.55 -5.09 2.52
C ALA A 199 -7.48 -3.65 1.95
N GLY A 200 -6.44 -2.89 2.30
CA GLY A 200 -6.19 -1.55 1.76
C GLY A 200 -6.00 -1.54 0.24
N VAL A 201 -5.29 -2.53 -0.31
CA VAL A 201 -5.08 -2.69 -1.76
C VAL A 201 -6.40 -2.98 -2.47
N LEU A 202 -7.27 -3.84 -1.92
CA LEU A 202 -8.60 -4.10 -2.47
C LEU A 202 -9.48 -2.83 -2.44
N ALA A 203 -9.45 -2.09 -1.34
CA ALA A 203 -10.18 -0.83 -1.21
C ALA A 203 -9.68 0.22 -2.20
N ALA A 204 -8.37 0.38 -2.34
CA ALA A 204 -7.73 1.30 -3.28
C ALA A 204 -8.09 0.97 -4.73
N ARG A 205 -8.10 -0.32 -5.07
CA ARG A 205 -8.44 -0.79 -6.43
C ARG A 205 -9.89 -0.50 -6.77
N ARG A 206 -10.81 -0.68 -5.82
CA ARG A 206 -12.23 -0.31 -5.97
C ARG A 206 -12.41 1.20 -6.15
N ALA A 207 -11.69 2.01 -5.38
CA ALA A 207 -11.72 3.48 -5.50
C ALA A 207 -11.23 3.96 -6.87
N CYS A 208 -10.24 3.27 -7.47
CA CYS A 208 -9.71 3.60 -8.80
C CYS A 208 -10.61 3.19 -9.98
N ARG A 209 -11.83 2.67 -9.71
CA ARG A 209 -12.79 2.14 -10.69
C ARG A 209 -12.12 1.26 -11.75
N VAL A 210 -11.25 0.36 -11.32
CA VAL A 210 -10.67 -0.65 -12.21
C VAL A 210 -11.80 -1.60 -12.59
N GLY A 211 -11.96 -1.86 -13.90
CA GLY A 211 -12.95 -2.82 -14.40
C GLY A 211 -12.74 -4.23 -13.84
N PRO A 212 -13.58 -5.20 -14.25
CA PRO A 212 -13.44 -6.58 -13.80
C PRO A 212 -12.00 -7.07 -14.01
N GLU A 213 -11.49 -7.84 -13.04
CA GLU A 213 -10.12 -8.33 -13.13
C GLU A 213 -9.95 -9.19 -14.38
N PRO A 214 -8.89 -8.95 -15.17
CA PRO A 214 -8.61 -9.83 -16.29
C PRO A 214 -8.30 -11.22 -15.75
N TRP A 215 -8.75 -12.25 -16.47
CA TRP A 215 -8.51 -13.65 -16.11
C TRP A 215 -7.02 -13.92 -15.83
N THR A 216 -6.13 -13.26 -16.58
CA THR A 216 -4.68 -13.35 -16.46
C THR A 216 -4.17 -13.00 -15.06
N LEU A 217 -4.80 -12.03 -14.39
CA LEU A 217 -4.41 -11.67 -13.03
C LEU A 217 -4.82 -12.74 -12.04
N ARG A 218 -6.02 -13.30 -12.18
CA ARG A 218 -6.51 -14.40 -11.33
C ARG A 218 -5.62 -15.64 -11.46
N ALA A 219 -5.28 -15.99 -12.71
CA ALA A 219 -4.36 -17.07 -13.02
C ALA A 219 -2.98 -16.82 -12.41
N ALA A 220 -2.45 -15.60 -12.53
CA ALA A 220 -1.17 -15.22 -11.96
C ALA A 220 -1.17 -15.33 -10.43
N THR A 221 -2.23 -14.85 -9.75
CA THR A 221 -2.35 -14.95 -8.29
C THR A 221 -2.41 -16.42 -7.84
N LEU A 222 -3.26 -17.25 -8.48
CA LEU A 222 -3.35 -18.67 -8.16
C LEU A 222 -2.04 -19.42 -8.42
N GLY A 223 -1.41 -19.18 -9.58
CA GLY A 223 -0.12 -19.77 -9.93
C GLY A 223 0.98 -19.38 -8.95
N ALA A 224 1.05 -18.10 -8.56
CA ALA A 224 2.04 -17.62 -7.59
C ALA A 224 1.80 -18.21 -6.19
N MET A 225 0.54 -18.34 -5.75
CA MET A 225 0.19 -19.02 -4.50
C MET A 225 0.60 -20.49 -4.52
N ALA A 226 0.27 -21.21 -5.60
CA ALA A 226 0.61 -22.62 -5.76
C ALA A 226 2.13 -22.84 -5.76
N LEU A 227 2.89 -22.00 -6.47
CA LEU A 227 4.35 -22.03 -6.48
C LEU A 227 4.95 -21.72 -5.11
N ALA A 228 4.41 -20.75 -4.38
CA ALA A 228 4.90 -20.41 -3.04
C ALA A 228 4.65 -21.55 -2.04
N VAL A 229 3.46 -22.12 -2.02
CA VAL A 229 3.14 -23.29 -1.17
C VAL A 229 3.95 -24.51 -1.57
N GLY A 230 4.05 -24.82 -2.87
CA GLY A 230 4.81 -25.96 -3.37
C GLY A 230 6.31 -25.84 -3.11
N GLY A 231 6.88 -24.65 -3.32
CA GLY A 231 8.28 -24.35 -3.01
C GLY A 231 8.57 -24.44 -1.52
N PHE A 232 7.67 -23.93 -0.68
CA PHE A 232 7.78 -24.09 0.78
C PHE A 232 7.73 -25.57 1.17
N ALA A 233 6.73 -26.32 0.70
CA ALA A 233 6.58 -27.75 0.98
C ALA A 233 7.81 -28.55 0.55
N ALA A 234 8.36 -28.29 -0.63
CA ALA A 234 9.58 -28.92 -1.12
C ALA A 234 10.81 -28.59 -0.25
N ALA A 235 10.97 -27.33 0.16
CA ALA A 235 12.08 -26.88 1.00
C ALA A 235 12.07 -27.52 2.39
N THR A 236 10.88 -27.88 2.90
CA THR A 236 10.70 -28.49 4.22
C THR A 236 10.44 -30.00 4.17
N ALA A 237 10.32 -30.60 2.98
CA ALA A 237 10.00 -32.03 2.83
C ALA A 237 11.08 -32.94 3.44
N ALA A 238 12.34 -32.49 3.43
CA ALA A 238 13.46 -33.19 4.06
C ALA A 238 13.39 -33.17 5.60
N ASP A 239 12.56 -32.30 6.18
CA ASP A 239 12.39 -32.10 7.62
C ASP A 239 10.90 -32.18 7.98
N ALA A 240 10.23 -33.25 7.53
CA ALA A 240 8.77 -33.43 7.67
C ALA A 240 8.27 -33.31 9.12
N ALA A 241 9.13 -33.56 10.11
CA ALA A 241 8.85 -33.33 11.53
C ALA A 241 8.56 -31.85 11.85
N SER A 242 9.08 -30.91 11.06
CA SER A 242 8.94 -29.46 11.23
C SER A 242 7.63 -28.86 10.68
N PHE A 243 6.90 -29.60 9.82
CA PHE A 243 5.74 -29.08 9.06
C PHE A 243 4.49 -28.78 9.92
N GLY A 244 4.54 -29.08 11.22
CA GLY A 244 3.52 -28.72 12.21
C GLY A 244 4.09 -28.07 13.48
N VAL A 245 5.38 -27.73 13.50
CA VAL A 245 5.99 -27.13 14.69
C VAL A 245 5.61 -25.65 14.74
N PRO A 246 5.12 -25.13 15.89
CA PRO A 246 4.74 -23.73 16.00
C PRO A 246 5.90 -22.84 15.58
N TRP A 247 5.59 -21.82 14.81
CA TRP A 247 6.57 -20.96 14.14
C TRP A 247 7.31 -20.03 15.12
N TRP A 248 6.80 -19.88 16.35
CA TRP A 248 7.49 -19.26 17.48
C TRP A 248 8.39 -20.23 18.26
N SER A 249 8.39 -21.53 17.95
CA SER A 249 9.32 -22.47 18.58
C SER A 249 10.74 -22.24 18.05
N GLY A 250 11.73 -22.20 18.94
CA GLY A 250 13.14 -22.01 18.56
C GLY A 250 13.67 -23.06 17.58
N VAL A 251 13.04 -24.23 17.52
CA VAL A 251 13.39 -25.34 16.62
C VAL A 251 13.14 -24.98 15.15
N ALA A 252 12.06 -24.24 14.85
CA ALA A 252 11.70 -23.86 13.49
C ALA A 252 12.51 -22.68 12.91
N LEU A 253 13.34 -22.02 13.73
CA LEU A 253 14.12 -20.84 13.34
C LEU A 253 15.57 -21.18 12.96
N SER A 254 16.01 -22.42 13.15
CA SER A 254 17.42 -22.85 13.02
C SER A 254 18.05 -22.58 11.63
N PRO A 255 17.38 -22.80 10.48
CA PRO A 255 18.00 -22.52 9.17
C PRO A 255 17.82 -21.08 8.65
N TRP A 256 16.93 -20.28 9.24
CA TRP A 256 16.46 -19.02 8.66
C TRP A 256 17.01 -17.82 9.44
N THR A 257 18.32 -17.62 9.35
CA THR A 257 18.94 -16.45 9.97
C THR A 257 18.38 -15.16 9.33
N PRO A 258 18.16 -14.07 10.09
CA PRO A 258 17.71 -12.80 9.53
C PRO A 258 18.53 -12.31 8.32
N PRO A 259 19.87 -12.50 8.26
CA PRO A 259 20.67 -12.21 7.07
C PRO A 259 20.28 -13.02 5.83
N ALA A 260 19.97 -14.31 5.99
CA ALA A 260 19.57 -15.19 4.89
C ALA A 260 18.22 -14.79 4.27
N LEU A 261 17.35 -14.15 5.06
CA LEU A 261 16.08 -13.57 4.61
C LEU A 261 16.25 -12.15 4.03
N ALA A 262 17.13 -11.33 4.62
CA ALA A 262 17.29 -9.94 4.23
C ALA A 262 17.91 -9.77 2.84
N ALA A 263 18.95 -10.54 2.51
CA ALA A 263 19.64 -10.45 1.23
C ALA A 263 18.73 -10.66 -0.01
N PRO A 264 17.93 -11.75 -0.11
CA PRO A 264 17.05 -11.93 -1.26
C PRO A 264 15.94 -10.88 -1.31
N VAL A 265 15.44 -10.44 -0.17
CA VAL A 265 14.40 -9.40 -0.10
C VAL A 265 14.93 -8.06 -0.59
N VAL A 266 16.12 -7.65 -0.16
CA VAL A 266 16.78 -6.43 -0.64
C VAL A 266 17.05 -6.51 -2.14
N LEU A 267 17.52 -7.66 -2.64
CA LEU A 267 17.76 -7.87 -4.07
C LEU A 267 16.46 -7.75 -4.87
N LEU A 268 15.38 -8.42 -4.43
CA LEU A 268 14.09 -8.38 -5.11
C LEU A 268 13.49 -6.98 -5.11
N LEU A 269 13.58 -6.24 -4.00
CA LEU A 269 13.13 -4.86 -3.91
C LEU A 269 13.99 -3.95 -4.80
N GLY A 270 15.31 -4.16 -4.85
CA GLY A 270 16.24 -3.45 -5.73
C GLY A 270 15.90 -3.67 -7.21
N VAL A 271 15.67 -4.91 -7.62
CA VAL A 271 15.23 -5.24 -8.98
C VAL A 271 13.87 -4.62 -9.28
N ALA A 272 12.92 -4.69 -8.34
CA ALA A 272 11.61 -4.07 -8.50
C ALA A 272 11.67 -2.52 -8.57
N LEU A 273 12.67 -1.90 -7.95
CA LEU A 273 12.96 -0.47 -8.09
C LEU A 273 13.49 -0.11 -9.48
N LEU A 274 14.20 -1.01 -10.16
CA LEU A 274 14.69 -0.73 -11.51
C LEU A 274 13.55 -0.70 -12.53
N TRP A 275 12.50 -1.50 -12.32
CA TRP A 275 11.42 -1.68 -13.29
C TRP A 275 10.21 -0.76 -13.05
N ARG A 276 9.96 0.18 -13.97
CA ARG A 276 8.88 1.21 -13.82
C ARG A 276 7.49 0.64 -13.49
N ARG A 277 7.14 -0.54 -13.98
CA ARG A 277 5.82 -1.17 -13.71
C ARG A 277 5.68 -1.68 -12.27
N THR A 278 6.76 -2.05 -11.61
CA THR A 278 6.75 -2.67 -10.28
C THR A 278 7.13 -1.70 -9.16
N ARG A 279 7.82 -0.61 -9.49
CA ARG A 279 8.18 0.49 -8.57
C ARG A 279 7.06 0.92 -7.62
N PRO A 280 5.78 1.08 -8.05
CA PRO A 280 4.73 1.55 -7.15
C PRO A 280 4.37 0.56 -6.02
N ALA A 281 4.79 -0.72 -6.12
CA ALA A 281 4.58 -1.69 -5.05
C ALA A 281 5.74 -1.72 -4.03
N VAL A 282 6.91 -1.20 -4.39
CA VAL A 282 8.13 -1.29 -3.57
C VAL A 282 7.95 -0.68 -2.17
N PRO A 283 7.33 0.51 -1.99
CA PRO A 283 7.22 1.08 -0.66
C PRO A 283 6.44 0.18 0.30
N VAL A 284 5.35 -0.40 -0.19
CA VAL A 284 4.50 -1.32 0.57
C VAL A 284 5.25 -2.60 0.90
N LEU A 285 5.86 -3.24 -0.11
CA LEU A 285 6.61 -4.47 0.08
C LEU A 285 7.85 -4.28 0.97
N GLY A 286 8.53 -3.15 0.84
CA GLY A 286 9.70 -2.80 1.65
C GLY A 286 9.36 -2.54 3.11
N GLY A 287 8.25 -1.86 3.40
CA GLY A 287 7.75 -1.71 4.77
C GLY A 287 7.41 -3.05 5.42
N LEU A 288 6.68 -3.93 4.70
CA LEU A 288 6.32 -5.27 5.19
C LEU A 288 7.54 -6.19 5.35
N ALA A 289 8.48 -6.12 4.41
CA ALA A 289 9.76 -6.82 4.48
C ALA A 289 10.54 -6.42 5.73
N LEU A 290 10.66 -5.11 5.98
CA LEU A 290 11.37 -4.60 7.15
C LEU A 290 10.69 -5.07 8.43
N ALA A 291 9.36 -5.02 8.51
CA ALA A 291 8.61 -5.56 9.64
C ALA A 291 8.90 -7.05 9.86
N GLY A 292 8.89 -7.86 8.78
CA GLY A 292 9.15 -9.29 8.86
C GLY A 292 10.58 -9.67 9.23
N VAL A 293 11.57 -8.88 8.80
CA VAL A 293 12.98 -9.08 9.19
C VAL A 293 13.20 -8.66 10.64
N LEU A 294 12.70 -7.49 11.02
CA LEU A 294 12.89 -6.97 12.37
C LEU A 294 12.17 -7.79 13.43
N SER A 295 10.97 -8.31 13.13
CA SER A 295 10.26 -9.19 14.05
C SER A 295 11.02 -10.47 14.38
N ARG A 296 11.94 -10.89 13.50
CA ARG A 296 12.80 -12.07 13.66
C ARG A 296 14.23 -11.73 14.08
N SER A 297 14.54 -10.44 14.18
CA SER A 297 15.84 -9.95 14.61
C SER A 297 15.86 -9.74 16.12
N THR A 298 17.03 -9.91 16.72
CA THR A 298 17.27 -9.50 18.11
C THR A 298 17.43 -7.98 18.26
N PHE A 299 17.13 -7.18 17.23
CA PHE A 299 17.48 -5.75 17.20
C PHE A 299 16.69 -4.89 18.19
N PHE A 300 15.41 -5.22 18.43
CA PHE A 300 14.60 -4.61 19.50
C PHE A 300 14.81 -5.27 20.87
N TRP A 301 15.78 -6.18 20.95
CA TRP A 301 16.06 -6.95 22.13
C TRP A 301 17.31 -6.36 22.78
N SER A 302 17.16 -5.67 23.90
CA SER A 302 18.33 -5.40 24.72
C SER A 302 18.81 -6.74 25.25
N GLY A 303 20.04 -7.15 24.91
CA GLY A 303 20.62 -8.46 25.28
C GLY A 303 20.75 -8.73 26.79
N THR A 304 20.08 -7.94 27.62
CA THR A 304 20.02 -8.00 29.08
C THR A 304 18.63 -8.36 29.61
N VAL A 305 17.57 -8.42 28.77
CA VAL A 305 16.22 -8.76 29.22
C VAL A 305 15.78 -10.09 28.57
N ASN A 306 15.23 -10.97 29.40
CA ASN A 306 14.84 -12.33 29.06
C ASN A 306 13.89 -12.38 27.84
N VAL A 307 13.93 -13.48 27.06
CA VAL A 307 13.14 -13.74 25.83
C VAL A 307 11.63 -13.52 25.97
N GLN A 308 11.16 -13.46 27.21
CA GLN A 308 9.75 -13.43 27.57
C GLN A 308 9.13 -12.03 27.66
N THR A 309 9.89 -10.94 27.51
CA THR A 309 9.35 -9.57 27.67
C THR A 309 9.39 -8.76 26.38
N ALA A 310 8.77 -9.26 25.31
CA ALA A 310 8.23 -8.29 24.35
C ALA A 310 7.18 -7.45 25.11
N ASP A 311 7.18 -6.14 24.93
CA ASP A 311 6.15 -5.26 25.47
C ASP A 311 5.36 -4.64 24.30
N LEU A 312 4.18 -4.11 24.57
CA LEU A 312 3.36 -3.35 23.62
C LEU A 312 4.20 -2.29 22.90
N GLY A 313 5.14 -1.64 23.61
CA GLY A 313 6.10 -0.69 23.04
C GLY A 313 6.92 -1.27 21.88
N ASN A 314 7.35 -2.53 21.96
CA ASN A 314 8.13 -3.17 20.90
C ASN A 314 7.26 -3.45 19.65
N VAL A 315 6.02 -3.90 19.86
CA VAL A 315 5.06 -4.11 18.76
C VAL A 315 4.77 -2.80 18.05
N LEU A 316 4.48 -1.74 18.82
CA LEU A 316 4.23 -0.41 18.27
C LEU A 316 5.47 0.17 17.58
N GLY A 317 6.67 0.00 18.17
CA GLY A 317 7.93 0.44 17.59
C GLY A 317 8.24 -0.24 16.26
N LEU A 318 8.01 -1.56 16.17
CA LEU A 318 8.15 -2.34 14.93
C LEU A 318 7.23 -1.80 13.83
N LEU A 319 5.94 -1.62 14.14
CA LEU A 319 4.96 -1.11 13.18
C LEU A 319 5.24 0.33 12.76
N ALA A 320 5.67 1.18 13.71
CA ALA A 320 6.05 2.56 13.44
C ALA A 320 7.27 2.64 12.51
N LEU A 321 8.30 1.81 12.75
CA LEU A 321 9.49 1.78 11.90
C LEU A 321 9.17 1.24 10.50
N ALA A 322 8.32 0.21 10.40
CA ALA A 322 7.84 -0.31 9.13
C ALA A 322 7.06 0.75 8.32
N ALA A 323 6.19 1.52 9.00
CA ALA A 323 5.47 2.63 8.39
C ALA A 323 6.43 3.75 7.96
N ALA A 324 7.41 4.11 8.80
CA ALA A 324 8.42 5.10 8.45
C ALA A 324 9.25 4.68 7.22
N ALA A 325 9.67 3.41 7.16
CA ALA A 325 10.38 2.87 5.99
C ALA A 325 9.51 2.90 4.73
N MET A 326 8.23 2.56 4.83
CA MET A 326 7.28 2.69 3.73
C MET A 326 7.21 4.15 3.23
N LEU A 327 7.14 5.13 4.13
CA LEU A 327 7.12 6.56 3.77
C LEU A 327 8.43 7.01 3.11
N VAL A 328 9.58 6.59 3.64
CA VAL A 328 10.90 6.88 3.06
C VAL A 328 11.01 6.28 1.66
N LEU A 329 10.64 5.01 1.48
CA LEU A 329 10.64 4.35 0.17
C LEU A 329 9.66 5.01 -0.80
N THR A 330 8.50 5.46 -0.31
CA THR A 330 7.54 6.23 -1.13
C THR A 330 8.19 7.52 -1.63
N TRP A 331 8.91 8.23 -0.77
CA TRP A 331 9.65 9.43 -1.15
C TRP A 331 10.76 9.12 -2.18
N VAL A 332 11.54 8.05 -1.97
CA VAL A 332 12.59 7.61 -2.91
C VAL A 332 12.01 7.28 -4.29
N VAL A 333 10.93 6.49 -4.34
CA VAL A 333 10.27 6.11 -5.61
C VAL A 333 9.76 7.34 -6.34
N ASN A 334 9.11 8.28 -5.63
CA ASN A 334 8.64 9.53 -6.22
C ASN A 334 9.80 10.36 -6.80
N ARG A 335 10.93 10.45 -6.10
CA ARG A 335 12.12 11.16 -6.59
C ARG A 335 12.74 10.50 -7.81
N LEU A 336 12.80 9.17 -7.85
CA LEU A 336 13.30 8.44 -9.01
C LEU A 336 12.42 8.68 -10.26
N ASP A 337 11.10 8.73 -10.07
CA ASP A 337 10.17 8.98 -11.17
C ASP A 337 10.27 10.43 -11.67
N GLU A 338 10.37 11.42 -10.77
CA GLU A 338 10.61 12.84 -11.14
C GLU A 338 11.90 12.99 -11.95
N LEU A 339 13.02 12.40 -11.51
CA LEU A 339 14.28 12.45 -12.24
C LEU A 339 14.19 11.79 -13.61
N ALA A 340 13.37 10.75 -13.74
CA ALA A 340 13.18 10.04 -14.98
C ALA A 340 12.30 10.83 -15.97
N GLU A 341 11.37 11.65 -15.49
CA GLU A 341 10.58 12.60 -16.28
C GLU A 341 11.44 13.77 -16.78
N VAL A 342 12.24 14.38 -15.91
CA VAL A 342 13.18 15.46 -16.30
C VAL A 342 14.16 14.97 -17.37
N ARG A 343 14.71 13.76 -17.21
CA ARG A 343 15.58 13.13 -18.21
C ARG A 343 14.87 12.82 -19.53
N ALA A 344 13.56 12.59 -19.52
CA ALA A 344 12.78 12.37 -20.74
C ALA A 344 12.52 13.69 -21.46
N ALA A 345 12.14 14.74 -20.72
CA ALA A 345 11.92 16.09 -21.26
C ALA A 345 13.20 16.70 -21.85
N HIS A 346 14.34 16.51 -21.17
CA HIS A 346 15.62 16.96 -21.70
C HIS A 346 16.00 16.24 -23.00
N ARG A 347 15.77 14.92 -23.08
CA ARG A 347 15.98 14.15 -24.32
C ARG A 347 15.08 14.59 -25.45
N SER A 348 13.81 14.92 -25.18
CA SER A 348 12.90 15.43 -26.22
C SER A 348 13.29 16.83 -26.68
N GLN A 349 13.77 17.69 -25.79
CA GLN A 349 14.30 19.01 -26.16
C GLN A 349 15.57 18.90 -27.01
N LEU A 350 16.50 18.00 -26.67
CA LEU A 350 17.68 17.73 -27.49
C LEU A 350 17.31 17.16 -28.86
N ALA A 351 16.31 16.27 -28.93
CA ALA A 351 15.81 15.75 -30.20
C ALA A 351 15.14 16.84 -31.05
N ALA A 352 14.39 17.76 -30.43
CA ALA A 352 13.78 18.89 -31.12
C ALA A 352 14.81 19.94 -31.58
N ALA A 353 15.86 20.19 -30.78
CA ALA A 353 16.95 21.09 -31.14
C ALA A 353 17.91 20.50 -32.17
N GLY A 354 18.12 19.17 -32.15
CA GLY A 354 18.90 18.44 -33.15
C GLY A 354 18.12 18.14 -34.44
N GLY A 355 16.80 18.36 -34.46
CA GLY A 355 15.92 18.10 -35.59
C GLY A 355 15.32 19.36 -36.20
N MET A 356 16.11 20.15 -36.97
CA MET A 356 15.73 20.91 -38.19
C MET A 356 16.81 21.95 -38.60
N PRO A 357 16.99 22.32 -39.90
CA PRO A 357 16.90 21.56 -41.14
C PRO A 357 18.19 21.69 -42.00
N GLY A 358 18.76 20.58 -42.45
CA GLY A 358 19.97 20.58 -43.28
C GLY A 358 19.78 19.94 -44.64
N ARG A 359 19.25 20.70 -45.61
CA ARG A 359 19.59 20.72 -47.06
C ARG A 359 18.38 21.16 -47.89
N GLY A 360 18.20 22.48 -48.02
CA GLY A 360 17.22 23.04 -48.95
C GLY A 360 17.34 24.56 -49.16
N GLY A 361 18.40 25.21 -48.65
CA GLY A 361 18.68 26.60 -48.99
C GLY A 361 19.30 26.67 -50.39
N PRO A 362 18.76 27.46 -51.33
CA PRO A 362 19.32 27.60 -52.67
C PRO A 362 20.74 28.17 -52.57
N ARG A 363 21.71 27.49 -53.19
CA ARG A 363 23.07 28.00 -53.33
C ARG A 363 23.04 29.22 -54.26
N PRO A 364 23.47 30.41 -53.80
CA PRO A 364 23.70 31.53 -54.71
C PRO A 364 24.94 31.21 -55.53
N GLY A 365 24.77 30.94 -56.83
CA GLY A 365 25.89 30.70 -57.75
C GLY A 365 25.77 29.52 -58.71
N ALA A 366 24.58 28.97 -58.97
CA ALA A 366 24.42 28.07 -60.11
C ALA A 366 24.38 28.88 -61.42
N PRO A 367 25.31 28.68 -62.37
CA PRO A 367 25.32 29.40 -63.63
C PRO A 367 24.15 28.92 -64.51
N THR A 368 23.36 29.87 -65.00
CA THR A 368 22.38 29.65 -66.06
C THR A 368 23.11 29.36 -67.36
N ALA A 369 22.99 28.12 -67.85
CA ALA A 369 23.37 27.78 -69.22
C ALA A 369 22.25 28.26 -70.17
N VAL A 370 22.68 28.94 -71.23
CA VAL A 370 21.90 29.34 -72.42
C VAL A 370 21.68 28.12 -73.32
#